data_AF-A0ABD1XKX0-F1
#
_entry.id   AF-A0ABD1XKX0-F1
#
_cell.length_a   1.000
_cell.length_b   1.000
_cell.length_c   1.000
_cell.angle_alpha   90.00
_cell.angle_beta   90.00
_cell.angle_gamma   90.00
#
_symmetry.space_group_name_H-M   'P 1'
#
loop_
_entity.id
_entity.type
_entity.pdbx_description
1 polymer ?
#
loop_
_entity_poly.entity_id
_entity_poly.type
_entity_poly.pdbx_seq_one_letter_code
_entity_poly.pdbx_strand_id
1 'polypeptide(L)' 'MGFFAATRPMEVVIKRTGGLVWKNWPMNHTRRANAKKRHIRLAQVEAVLRACSAEPGGEKMVQQQQQQTK' A
#
# COMPACT_ATOMS: atom_id res chain seq x y z
N MET A 1 46.53 13.64 4.77
CA MET A 1 45.96 13.92 3.44
C MET A 1 46.07 12.66 2.60
N GLY A 2 45.06 11.79 2.65
CA GLY A 2 45.06 10.54 1.88
C GLY A 2 44.54 10.78 0.46
N PHE A 3 45.39 10.55 -0.54
CA PHE A 3 45.02 10.60 -1.96
C PHE A 3 44.12 9.40 -2.29
N PHE A 4 42.80 9.58 -2.20
CA PHE A 4 41.84 8.68 -2.82
C PHE A 4 41.83 8.96 -4.33
N ALA A 5 42.75 8.34 -5.06
CA ALA A 5 42.66 8.29 -6.52
C ALA A 5 41.41 7.49 -6.88
N ALA A 6 40.32 8.18 -7.22
CA ALA A 6 39.06 7.56 -7.60
C ALA A 6 39.31 6.63 -8.79
N THR A 7 39.21 5.32 -8.58
CA THR A 7 39.28 4.36 -9.69
C THR A 7 38.12 4.66 -10.65
N ARG A 8 38.30 4.45 -11.96
CA ARG A 8 37.25 4.71 -12.97
C ARG A 8 35.83 4.25 -12.59
N PRO A 9 35.61 3.07 -11.96
CA PRO A 9 34.29 2.69 -11.48
C PRO A 9 33.73 3.66 -10.43
N MET A 10 34.56 4.16 -9.52
CA MET A 10 34.17 5.15 -8.51
C MET A 10 33.82 6.50 -9.15
N GLU A 11 34.57 6.94 -10.17
CA GLU A 11 34.20 8.13 -10.96
C GLU A 11 32.86 7.97 -11.68
N VAL A 12 32.58 6.79 -12.26
CA VAL A 12 31.31 6.51 -12.96
C VAL A 12 30.15 6.49 -11.97
N VAL A 13 30.36 5.91 -10.80
CA VAL A 13 29.38 5.90 -9.71
C VAL A 13 29.12 7.32 -9.20
N ILE A 14 30.16 8.13 -9.00
CA ILE A 14 30.03 9.54 -8.60
C ILE A 14 29.26 10.33 -9.64
N LYS A 15 29.60 10.19 -10.93
CA LYS A 15 28.93 10.88 -12.04
C LYS A 15 27.46 10.48 -12.21
N ARG A 16 27.10 9.22 -11.96
CA ARG A 16 25.71 8.73 -12.12
C ARG A 16 24.84 8.85 -10.87
N THR A 17 25.40 8.79 -9.66
CA THR A 17 24.64 8.70 -8.40
C THR A 17 25.05 9.75 -7.35
N GLY A 18 25.92 10.69 -7.69
CA GLY A 18 26.39 11.74 -6.76
C GLY A 18 27.31 11.21 -5.66
N GLY A 19 27.91 10.04 -5.85
CA GLY A 19 28.79 9.38 -4.88
C GLY A 19 28.06 8.53 -3.84
N LEU A 20 26.74 8.41 -3.95
CA LEU A 20 25.91 7.71 -2.98
C LEU A 20 25.08 6.63 -3.70
N VAL A 21 25.47 5.37 -3.52
CA VAL A 21 24.81 4.22 -4.16
C VAL A 21 23.52 3.86 -3.43
N TRP A 22 22.62 4.83 -3.27
CA TRP A 22 21.24 4.49 -2.93
C TRP A 22 20.61 3.88 -4.17
N LYS A 23 20.54 2.55 -4.16
CA LYS A 23 20.01 1.80 -5.29
C LYS A 23 18.52 2.10 -5.43
N ASN A 24 18.19 2.93 -6.42
CA ASN A 24 16.82 3.20 -6.82
C ASN A 24 16.28 1.98 -7.57
N TRP A 25 15.60 1.09 -6.85
CA TRP A 25 14.97 -0.08 -7.45
C TRP A 25 13.65 0.31 -8.12
N PRO A 26 13.49 0.09 -9.43
CA PRO A 26 12.23 0.35 -10.09
C PRO A 26 11.13 -0.53 -9.50
N MET A 27 9.89 -0.09 -9.71
CA MET A 27 8.73 -0.85 -9.27
C MET A 27 8.56 -2.11 -10.14
N ASN A 28 9.09 -3.23 -9.65
CA ASN A 28 9.00 -4.54 -10.31
C ASN A 28 7.58 -5.13 -10.25
N HIS A 29 7.33 -6.16 -11.05
CA HIS A 29 6.02 -6.81 -11.17
C HIS A 29 5.46 -7.30 -9.82
N THR A 30 6.26 -7.98 -9.01
CA THR A 30 5.85 -8.49 -7.70
C THR A 30 5.50 -7.38 -6.72
N ARG A 31 6.23 -6.25 -6.76
CA ARG A 31 5.93 -5.05 -5.96
C ARG A 31 4.61 -4.41 -6.39
N ARG A 32 4.33 -4.35 -7.70
CA ARG A 32 3.02 -3.87 -8.23
C ARG A 32 1.88 -4.75 -7.76
N ALA A 33 2.04 -6.07 -7.83
CA ALA A 33 1.02 -7.01 -7.34
C ALA A 33 0.74 -6.83 -5.84
N ASN A 34 1.78 -6.62 -5.02
CA ASN A 34 1.62 -6.33 -3.60
C ASN A 34 0.93 -4.98 -3.35
N ALA A 35 1.26 -3.94 -4.12
CA ALA A 35 0.57 -2.65 -4.03
C ALA A 35 -0.93 -2.79 -4.34
N LYS A 36 -1.28 -3.54 -5.39
CA LYS A 36 -2.69 -3.84 -5.73
C LYS A 36 -3.41 -4.56 -4.59
N LYS A 37 -2.79 -5.59 -4.00
CA LYS A 37 -3.36 -6.30 -2.84
C LYS A 37 -3.54 -5.37 -1.64
N ARG A 38 -2.58 -4.49 -1.38
CA ARG A 38 -2.67 -3.51 -0.29
C ARG A 38 -3.83 -2.54 -0.48
N HIS A 39 -4.04 -2.03 -1.68
CA HIS A 39 -5.19 -1.15 -1.99
C HIS A 39 -6.53 -1.86 -1.76
N ILE A 40 -6.66 -3.11 -2.19
CA ILE A 40 -7.88 -3.90 -1.97
C ILE A 40 -8.14 -4.10 -0.48
N ARG A 41 -7.11 -4.46 0.29
CA ARG A 41 -7.23 -4.64 1.74
C ARG A 41 -7.64 -3.34 2.43
N LEU A 42 -7.05 -2.20 2.06
CA LEU A 42 -7.40 -0.90 2.64
C LEU A 42 -8.86 -0.54 2.33
N ALA A 43 -9.32 -0.74 1.10
CA ALA A 43 -10.72 -0.49 0.73
C ALA A 43 -11.70 -1.37 1.54
N GLN A 44 -11.35 -2.64 1.78
CA GLN A 44 -12.15 -3.53 2.65
C GLN A 44 -12.19 -3.04 4.09
N VAL A 45 -11.02 -2.65 4.65
CA VAL A 45 -10.94 -2.12 6.02
C VAL A 45 -11.74 -0.82 6.14
N GLU A 46 -11.62 0.09 5.18
CA GLU A 46 -12.40 1.32 5.14
C GLU A 46 -13.90 1.04 5.05
N ALA A 47 -14.34 0.05 4.25
CA ALA A 47 -15.74 -0.34 4.17
C ALA A 47 -16.27 -0.89 5.52
N VAL A 48 -15.48 -1.71 6.22
CA VAL A 48 -15.84 -2.23 7.55
C VAL A 48 -15.93 -1.10 8.57
N LEU A 49 -14.94 -0.21 8.63
CA LEU A 49 -14.95 0.91 9.56
C LEU A 49 -16.15 1.84 9.31
N ARG A 50 -16.47 2.11 8.04
CA ARG A 50 -17.67 2.87 7.67
C ARG A 50 -18.95 2.17 8.10
N ALA A 51 -19.05 0.85 7.90
CA ALA A 51 -20.20 0.07 8.34
C ALA A 51 -20.35 0.06 9.87
N CYS A 52 -19.26 -0.03 10.63
CA CYS A 52 -19.27 0.05 12.09
C CYS A 52 -19.60 1.46 12.62
N SER A 53 -19.33 2.51 11.83
CA SER A 53 -19.67 3.90 12.19
C SER A 53 -21.10 4.30 11.87
N ALA A 54 -21.78 3.54 10.99
CA ALA A 54 -23.21 3.70 10.78
C ALA A 54 -23.95 3.12 12.00
N GLU A 55 -25.02 3.78 12.46
CA GLU A 55 -25.89 3.19 13.49
C GLU A 55 -26.32 1.79 13.04
N PRO A 56 -26.34 0.78 13.92
CA PRO A 56 -26.73 -0.57 13.56
C PRO A 56 -28.22 -0.59 13.23
N GLY A 57 -28.57 -0.31 11.97
CA GLY A 57 -29.92 -0.44 11.42
C GLY A 57 -30.34 -1.90 11.21
N GLY A 58 -29.93 -2.81 12.10
CA GLY A 58 -30.04 -4.26 11.95
C GLY A 58 -31.21 -4.93 12.65
N GLU A 59 -31.97 -4.25 13.50
CA GLU A 59 -33.14 -4.85 14.18
C GLU A 59 -34.44 -4.75 13.36
N LYS A 60 -34.45 -4.00 12.26
CA LYS A 60 -35.67 -3.74 11.48
C LYS A 60 -36.00 -4.83 10.44
N MET A 61 -35.05 -5.73 10.12
CA MET A 61 -35.28 -6.77 9.10
C MET A 61 -36.02 -8.00 9.63
N VAL A 62 -36.00 -8.27 10.93
CA VAL A 62 -36.70 -9.43 11.53
C VAL A 62 -38.19 -9.14 11.77
N GLN A 63 -38.57 -7.88 11.94
CA GLN A 63 -39.95 -7.51 12.31
C GLN A 63 -40.92 -7.44 11.13
N GLN A 64 -40.44 -7.21 9.90
CA GLN A 64 -41.34 -7.09 8.73
C GLN A 64 -41.84 -8.45 8.21
N GLN A 65 -41.10 -9.55 8.41
CA GLN A 65 -41.53 -10.88 7.97
C GLN A 65 -42.59 -11.52 8.88
N GLN A 66 -42.75 -11.06 10.12
CA GLN A 66 -43.74 -11.60 11.06
C GLN A 66 -45.13 -10.97 10.91
N GLN A 67 -45.26 -9.86 10.19
CA GLN A 67 -46.56 -9.21 9.94
C GLN A 67 -47.26 -9.69 8.67
N GLN A 68 -46.56 -10.42 7.81
CA GLN A 68 -47.10 -10.97 6.56
C GLN A 68 -47.64 -12.41 6.69
N THR A 69 -47.48 -13.02 7.86
CA THR A 69 -47.90 -14.40 8.16
C THR A 69 -49.02 -14.48 9.21
N LYS A 70 -49.82 -13.42 9.33
CA LYS A 70 -51.08 -13.43 10.10
C LYS A 70 -52.23 -12.93 9.25
#